data_AF-A0A3N5Z793-F1
#
_entry.id   AF-A0A3N5Z793-F1
#
_cell.length_a   1.000
_cell.length_b   1.000
_cell.length_c   1.000
_cell.angle_alpha   90.00
_cell.angle_beta   90.00
_cell.angle_gamma   90.00
#
_symmetry.space_group_name_H-M   'P 1'
#
loop_
_entity.id
_entity.type
_entity.pdbx_description
1 polymer ?
#
loop_
_entity_poly.entity_id
_entity_poly.type
_entity_poly.pdbx_seq_one_letter_code
_entity_poly.pdbx_strand_id
1 'polypeptide(L)'
;VTKDQLNTGLRGQIRYRVSERNLYAYIFGVKQPIVHVMGYFTSVLRERIANFEAPEVQKLEPVPGVEITPAAIGVSINDLRKNLRDINDHMDRECRSSEARYGVALDATLITGIDPPPEVESALAAINTAYNEVSSDISLAQAGADQKIVQSRRAVEIETLKAQAEVEPLKALADQLHELRKNGKDALAAYLRNVRLKLFSQAKRVILEVPHD
;
A
#
# COMPACT_ATOMS: atom_id res chain seq x y z
N VAL A 1 14.89 -23.95 -18.09
CA VAL A 1 13.94 -24.57 -17.15
C VAL A 1 14.15 -23.89 -15.82
N THR A 2 13.17 -23.11 -15.37
CA THR A 2 13.16 -22.49 -14.04
C THR A 2 12.81 -23.53 -12.97
N LYS A 3 12.90 -23.15 -11.69
CA LYS A 3 12.46 -23.98 -10.55
C LYS A 3 11.03 -24.51 -10.71
N ASP A 4 10.15 -23.71 -11.33
CA ASP A 4 8.75 -24.05 -11.61
C ASP A 4 8.55 -24.86 -12.91
N GLN A 5 9.63 -25.45 -13.44
CA GLN A 5 9.62 -26.27 -14.66
C GLN A 5 9.19 -25.54 -15.94
N LEU A 6 9.32 -24.20 -15.98
CA LEU A 6 8.97 -23.40 -17.15
C LEU A 6 10.17 -23.16 -18.07
N ASN A 7 9.92 -23.19 -19.38
CA ASN A 7 10.90 -22.87 -20.40
C ASN A 7 10.91 -21.36 -20.66
N THR A 8 11.93 -20.66 -20.19
CA THR A 8 12.06 -19.21 -20.37
C THR A 8 13.13 -18.86 -21.39
N GLY A 9 12.85 -17.85 -22.20
CA GLY A 9 13.84 -17.18 -23.05
C GLY A 9 14.61 -16.14 -22.24
N LEU A 10 15.89 -15.98 -22.55
CA LEU A 10 16.77 -15.00 -21.90
C LEU A 10 17.42 -14.14 -22.96
N ARG A 11 17.47 -12.83 -22.73
CA ARG A 11 18.16 -11.87 -23.59
C ARG A 11 19.14 -11.06 -22.77
N GLY A 12 20.31 -10.79 -23.34
CA GLY A 12 21.35 -10.02 -22.68
C GLY A 12 22.48 -9.65 -23.62
N GLN A 13 23.42 -8.89 -23.08
CA GLN A 13 24.63 -8.43 -23.74
C GLN A 13 25.83 -8.74 -22.85
N ILE A 14 26.93 -9.16 -23.48
CA ILE A 14 28.20 -9.42 -22.79
C ILE A 14 29.25 -8.54 -23.43
N ARG A 15 29.97 -7.77 -22.61
CA ARG A 15 31.16 -7.04 -23.02
C ARG A 15 32.38 -7.75 -22.47
N TYR A 16 33.34 -7.98 -23.34
CA TYR A 16 34.58 -8.66 -22.97
C TYR A 16 35.78 -8.00 -23.63
N ARG A 17 36.93 -8.19 -22.99
CA ARG A 17 38.24 -7.82 -23.53
C ARG A 17 39.22 -8.96 -23.33
N VAL A 18 40.25 -8.99 -24.16
CA VAL A 18 41.36 -9.93 -23.97
C VAL A 18 42.24 -9.39 -22.85
N SER A 19 42.63 -10.26 -21.91
CA SER A 19 43.51 -9.88 -20.82
C SER A 19 44.97 -9.95 -21.27
N GLU A 20 45.62 -8.79 -21.32
CA GLU A 20 47.05 -8.68 -21.65
C GLU A 20 47.93 -9.45 -20.66
N ARG A 21 47.49 -9.56 -19.40
CA ARG A 21 48.20 -10.28 -18.34
C ARG A 21 48.19 -11.80 -18.55
N ASN A 22 47.14 -12.32 -19.19
CA ASN A 22 46.92 -13.75 -19.40
C ASN A 22 46.87 -14.12 -20.89
N LEU A 23 47.60 -13.38 -21.73
CA LEU A 23 47.56 -13.53 -23.19
C LEU A 23 47.95 -14.95 -23.65
N TYR A 24 48.84 -15.61 -22.91
CA TYR A 24 49.23 -16.99 -23.19
C TYR A 24 48.03 -17.95 -23.19
N ALA A 25 47.12 -17.82 -22.21
CA ALA A 25 45.93 -18.65 -22.13
C ALA A 25 44.97 -18.40 -23.31
N TYR A 26 44.89 -17.16 -23.78
CA TYR A 26 44.06 -16.79 -24.92
C TYR A 26 44.59 -17.33 -26.25
N ILE A 27 45.91 -17.24 -26.48
CA ILE A 27 46.53 -17.62 -27.77
C ILE A 27 46.79 -19.13 -27.84
N PHE A 28 47.32 -19.71 -26.76
CA PHE A 28 47.85 -21.08 -26.76
C PHE A 28 47.08 -22.04 -25.86
N GLY A 29 46.28 -21.53 -24.92
CA GLY A 29 45.55 -22.37 -23.97
C GLY A 29 44.45 -23.18 -24.64
N VAL A 30 43.64 -22.54 -25.50
CA VAL A 30 42.50 -23.19 -26.15
C VAL A 30 42.30 -22.65 -27.56
N LYS A 31 41.87 -23.52 -28.50
CA LYS A 31 41.72 -23.19 -29.93
C LYS A 31 40.69 -22.08 -30.22
N GLN A 32 39.61 -21.99 -29.43
CA GLN A 32 38.53 -21.00 -29.61
C GLN A 32 38.05 -20.44 -28.25
N PRO A 33 38.85 -19.62 -27.56
CA PRO A 33 38.60 -19.21 -26.17
C PRO A 33 37.24 -18.55 -25.97
N ILE A 34 36.76 -17.75 -26.93
CA ILE A 34 35.46 -17.07 -26.86
C ILE A 34 34.30 -18.08 -26.76
N VAL A 35 34.33 -19.17 -27.54
CA VAL A 35 33.26 -20.19 -27.53
C VAL A 35 33.22 -20.90 -26.16
N HIS A 36 34.38 -21.17 -25.57
CA HIS A 36 34.46 -21.80 -24.25
C HIS A 36 33.96 -20.87 -23.14
N VAL A 37 34.30 -19.59 -23.21
CA VAL A 37 33.78 -18.59 -22.26
C VAL A 37 32.27 -18.46 -22.37
N MET A 38 31.73 -18.41 -23.59
CA MET A 38 30.28 -18.39 -23.81
C MET A 38 29.59 -19.65 -23.28
N GLY A 39 30.19 -20.84 -23.49
CA GLY A 39 29.66 -22.10 -22.94
C GLY A 39 29.72 -22.17 -21.41
N TYR A 40 30.78 -21.63 -20.81
CA TYR A 40 30.88 -21.50 -19.36
C TYR A 40 29.82 -20.53 -18.81
N PHE A 41 29.68 -19.35 -19.42
CA PHE A 41 28.69 -18.36 -19.06
C PHE A 41 27.26 -18.92 -19.11
N THR A 42 26.88 -19.59 -20.20
CA THR A 42 25.54 -20.17 -20.34
C THR A 42 25.28 -21.27 -19.32
N SER A 43 26.31 -22.03 -18.92
CA SER A 43 26.19 -23.07 -17.91
C SER A 43 25.91 -22.47 -16.52
N VAL A 44 26.71 -21.49 -16.09
CA VAL A 44 26.51 -20.79 -14.80
C VAL A 44 25.16 -20.08 -14.77
N LEU A 45 24.79 -19.42 -15.87
CA LEU A 45 23.49 -18.74 -15.97
C LEU A 45 22.32 -19.72 -15.84
N ARG A 46 22.41 -20.87 -16.51
CA ARG A 46 21.38 -21.90 -16.46
C ARG A 46 21.24 -22.48 -15.06
N GLU A 47 22.35 -22.77 -14.39
CA GLU A 47 22.36 -23.23 -12.99
C GLU A 47 21.71 -22.19 -12.08
N ARG A 48 22.10 -20.93 -12.22
CA ARG A 48 21.56 -19.84 -11.40
C ARG A 48 20.05 -19.68 -11.56
N ILE A 49 19.52 -19.77 -12.78
CA ILE A 49 18.08 -19.64 -13.06
C ILE A 49 17.29 -20.83 -12.56
N ALA A 50 17.85 -22.04 -12.64
CA ALA A 50 17.21 -23.24 -12.10
C ALA A 50 17.10 -23.19 -10.57
N ASN A 51 18.13 -22.65 -9.90
CA ASN A 51 18.23 -22.61 -8.43
C ASN A 51 17.87 -21.24 -7.82
N PHE A 52 17.30 -20.31 -8.60
CA PHE A 52 17.01 -18.97 -8.11
C PHE A 52 15.86 -18.98 -7.10
N GLU A 53 16.03 -18.25 -5.99
CA GLU A 53 15.02 -18.01 -4.98
C GLU A 53 15.09 -16.55 -4.55
N ALA A 54 13.93 -15.87 -4.51
CA ALA A 54 13.88 -14.48 -4.10
C ALA A 54 14.25 -14.33 -2.62
N PRO A 55 14.96 -13.24 -2.25
CA PRO A 55 15.20 -12.91 -0.85
C PRO A 55 13.85 -12.74 -0.10
N GLU A 56 13.74 -13.25 1.12
CA GLU A 56 12.49 -13.23 1.92
C GLU A 56 11.88 -11.83 2.10
N VAL A 57 12.70 -10.78 2.00
CA VAL A 57 12.27 -9.37 2.10
C VAL A 57 11.24 -8.97 1.03
N GLN A 58 11.13 -9.74 -0.07
CA GLN A 58 10.18 -9.49 -1.17
C GLN A 58 8.93 -10.38 -1.14
N LYS A 59 8.80 -11.29 -0.16
CA LYS A 59 7.51 -11.92 0.14
C LYS A 59 6.61 -10.82 0.72
N LEU A 60 5.89 -10.13 -0.18
CA LEU A 60 4.88 -9.12 0.16
C LEU A 60 4.06 -9.63 1.35
N GLU A 61 4.06 -8.88 2.45
CA GLU A 61 3.18 -9.17 3.58
C GLU A 61 1.76 -9.34 3.04
N PRO A 62 1.04 -10.41 3.42
CA PRO A 62 -0.31 -10.63 2.97
C PRO A 62 -1.16 -9.44 3.41
N VAL A 63 -1.84 -8.81 2.44
CA VAL A 63 -2.89 -7.84 2.75
C VAL A 63 -3.92 -8.58 3.60
N PRO A 64 -4.27 -8.10 4.81
CA PRO A 64 -5.21 -8.80 5.67
C PRO A 64 -6.56 -8.94 4.97
N GLY A 65 -6.99 -10.18 4.72
CA GLY A 65 -8.26 -10.51 4.05
C GLY A 65 -8.15 -11.07 2.62
N VAL A 66 -6.94 -11.16 2.04
CA VAL A 66 -6.73 -11.80 0.73
C VAL A 66 -5.76 -12.98 0.89
N GLU A 67 -6.31 -14.20 1.02
CA GLU A 67 -5.51 -15.44 1.08
C GLU A 67 -4.86 -15.80 -0.28
N ILE A 68 -5.34 -15.20 -1.37
CA ILE A 68 -4.83 -15.47 -2.71
C ILE A 68 -3.83 -14.38 -3.08
N THR A 69 -2.57 -14.59 -2.72
CA THR A 69 -1.50 -13.93 -3.46
C THR A 69 -1.39 -14.62 -4.83
N PRO A 70 -1.39 -13.89 -5.96
CA PRO A 70 -1.05 -14.46 -7.27
C PRO A 70 0.40 -14.98 -7.32
N ALA A 71 1.14 -14.79 -6.22
CA ALA A 71 2.46 -15.33 -5.92
C ALA A 71 2.45 -16.83 -5.54
N ALA A 72 1.54 -17.65 -6.09
CA ALA A 72 1.62 -19.12 -5.91
C ALA A 72 2.01 -19.86 -7.19
N ILE A 73 1.87 -19.26 -8.38
CA ILE A 73 2.11 -19.97 -9.66
C ILE A 73 3.03 -19.16 -10.61
N GLY A 74 3.23 -17.85 -10.36
CA GLY A 74 4.08 -16.96 -11.18
C GLY A 74 5.37 -16.46 -10.51
N VAL A 75 5.72 -17.04 -9.36
CA VAL A 75 6.79 -16.54 -8.46
C VAL A 75 8.14 -16.57 -9.15
N SER A 76 8.56 -17.68 -9.76
CA SER A 76 9.93 -17.75 -10.29
C SER A 76 10.21 -16.77 -11.43
N ILE A 77 9.30 -16.59 -12.39
CA ILE A 77 9.56 -15.68 -13.53
C ILE A 77 9.49 -14.21 -13.09
N ASN A 78 8.51 -13.86 -12.26
CA ASN A 78 8.38 -12.49 -11.77
C ASN A 78 9.53 -12.13 -10.83
N ASP A 79 9.98 -13.06 -10.00
CA ASP A 79 11.11 -12.88 -9.10
C ASP A 79 12.42 -12.75 -9.84
N LEU A 80 12.64 -13.57 -10.88
CA LEU A 80 13.79 -13.44 -11.77
C LEU A 80 13.79 -12.07 -12.47
N ARG A 81 12.61 -11.57 -12.88
CA ARG A 81 12.46 -10.25 -13.51
C ARG A 81 12.77 -9.10 -12.53
N LYS A 82 12.26 -9.18 -11.29
CA LYS A 82 12.50 -8.18 -10.24
C LYS A 82 13.96 -8.13 -9.81
N ASN A 83 14.63 -9.28 -9.76
CA ASN A 83 15.98 -9.43 -9.22
C ASN A 83 17.05 -9.63 -10.30
N LEU A 84 16.84 -9.06 -11.49
CA LEU A 84 17.79 -9.18 -12.61
C LEU A 84 19.18 -8.63 -12.26
N ARG A 85 19.22 -7.62 -11.39
CA ARG A 85 20.47 -7.05 -10.87
C ARG A 85 21.29 -8.07 -10.08
N ASP A 86 20.66 -8.79 -9.16
CA ASP A 86 21.35 -9.79 -8.33
C ASP A 86 21.90 -10.95 -9.17
N ILE A 87 21.20 -11.29 -10.26
CA ILE A 87 21.66 -12.27 -11.23
C ILE A 87 22.90 -11.72 -11.95
N ASN A 88 22.88 -10.49 -12.46
CA ASN A 88 24.04 -9.87 -13.12
C ASN A 88 25.25 -9.81 -12.17
N ASP A 89 25.06 -9.36 -10.92
CA ASP A 89 26.14 -9.26 -9.91
C ASP A 89 26.70 -10.64 -9.53
N HIS A 90 25.88 -11.70 -9.59
CA HIS A 90 26.35 -13.07 -9.39
C HIS A 90 27.14 -13.58 -10.61
N MET A 91 26.63 -13.34 -11.82
CA MET A 91 27.30 -13.71 -13.06
C MET A 91 28.67 -13.04 -13.19
N ASP A 92 28.77 -11.76 -12.86
CA ASP A 92 30.03 -11.02 -12.87
C ASP A 92 31.05 -11.59 -11.87
N ARG A 93 30.61 -12.14 -10.73
CA ARG A 93 31.51 -12.77 -9.75
C ARG A 93 32.04 -14.12 -10.22
N GLU A 94 31.15 -15.01 -10.65
CA GLU A 94 31.52 -16.37 -11.10
C GLU A 94 32.36 -16.31 -12.39
N CYS A 95 32.05 -15.37 -13.28
CA CYS A 95 32.76 -15.23 -14.53
C CYS A 95 34.15 -14.59 -14.42
N ARG A 96 34.57 -14.07 -13.26
CA ARG A 96 35.97 -13.62 -13.06
C ARG A 96 36.99 -14.72 -13.33
N SER A 97 36.60 -15.97 -13.09
CA SER A 97 37.45 -17.13 -13.32
C SER A 97 37.81 -17.35 -14.81
N SER A 98 37.04 -16.76 -15.73
CA SER A 98 37.28 -16.85 -17.18
C SER A 98 38.59 -16.16 -17.60
N GLU A 99 39.00 -15.09 -16.90
CA GLU A 99 40.22 -14.35 -17.21
C GLU A 99 41.47 -15.20 -16.99
N ALA A 100 41.52 -15.96 -15.89
CA ALA A 100 42.64 -16.82 -15.58
C ALA A 100 42.67 -18.10 -16.44
N ARG A 101 41.50 -18.65 -16.78
CA ARG A 101 41.41 -19.92 -17.56
C ARG A 101 41.57 -19.74 -19.06
N TYR A 102 40.98 -18.68 -19.62
CA TYR A 102 40.86 -18.50 -21.07
C TYR A 102 41.51 -17.21 -21.57
N GLY A 103 42.07 -16.38 -20.68
CA GLY A 103 42.66 -15.09 -21.05
C GLY A 103 41.66 -14.03 -21.52
N VAL A 104 40.37 -14.22 -21.22
CA VAL A 104 39.27 -13.28 -21.57
C VAL A 104 38.67 -12.73 -20.29
N ALA A 105 38.68 -11.40 -20.13
CA ALA A 105 38.00 -10.73 -19.04
C ALA A 105 36.61 -10.28 -19.49
N LEU A 106 35.56 -10.60 -18.71
CA LEU A 106 34.22 -10.06 -18.91
C LEU A 106 34.14 -8.73 -18.16
N ASP A 107 33.99 -7.63 -18.89
CA ASP A 107 33.94 -6.29 -18.31
C ASP A 107 32.53 -5.94 -17.80
N ALA A 108 31.49 -6.46 -18.47
CA ALA A 108 30.10 -6.34 -18.04
C ALA A 108 29.24 -7.47 -18.59
N THR A 109 28.43 -8.09 -17.73
CA THR A 109 27.39 -9.02 -18.15
C THR A 109 26.03 -8.43 -17.80
N LEU A 110 25.23 -8.11 -18.83
CA LEU A 110 23.93 -7.47 -18.65
C LEU A 110 22.84 -8.33 -19.25
N ILE A 111 22.10 -9.04 -18.41
CA ILE A 111 20.84 -9.65 -18.79
C ILE A 111 19.80 -8.53 -18.85
N THR A 112 19.12 -8.40 -19.98
CA THR A 112 18.18 -7.31 -20.27
C THR A 112 16.72 -7.75 -20.19
N GLY A 113 16.44 -9.04 -20.32
CA GLY A 113 15.06 -9.52 -20.33
C GLY A 113 14.94 -11.03 -20.12
N ILE A 114 13.82 -11.41 -19.52
CA ILE A 114 13.39 -12.79 -19.32
C ILE A 114 12.01 -12.90 -19.94
N ASP A 115 11.94 -13.66 -21.03
CA ASP A 115 10.75 -13.84 -21.84
C ASP A 115 10.06 -15.15 -21.38
N PRO A 116 8.86 -15.10 -20.77
CA PRO A 116 8.07 -16.30 -20.51
C PRO A 116 7.55 -16.95 -21.81
N PRO A 117 7.11 -18.22 -21.77
CA PRO A 117 6.31 -18.79 -22.86
C PRO A 117 5.04 -17.95 -23.14
N PRO A 118 4.58 -17.85 -24.40
CA PRO A 118 3.47 -16.97 -24.77
C PRO A 118 2.15 -17.32 -24.06
N GLU A 119 1.88 -18.61 -23.86
CA GLU A 119 0.70 -19.11 -23.15
C GLU A 119 0.69 -18.64 -21.67
N VAL A 120 1.87 -18.68 -21.03
CA VAL A 120 2.06 -18.28 -19.63
C VAL A 120 2.05 -16.76 -19.50
N GLU A 121 2.60 -16.03 -20.46
CA GLU A 121 2.58 -14.56 -20.47
C GLU A 121 1.15 -14.02 -20.44
N SER A 122 0.28 -14.55 -21.31
CA SER A 122 -1.13 -14.16 -21.36
C SER A 122 -1.85 -14.48 -20.05
N ALA A 123 -1.59 -15.65 -19.46
CA ALA A 123 -2.19 -16.05 -18.19
C ALA A 123 -1.74 -15.13 -17.04
N LEU A 124 -0.44 -14.82 -16.96
CA LEU A 124 0.10 -13.90 -15.96
C LEU A 124 -0.46 -12.48 -16.12
N ALA A 125 -0.63 -12.00 -17.37
CA ALA A 125 -1.24 -10.70 -17.63
C ALA A 125 -2.70 -10.65 -17.17
N ALA A 126 -3.48 -11.70 -17.46
CA ALA A 126 -4.87 -11.82 -17.01
C ALA A 126 -4.97 -11.86 -15.48
N ILE A 127 -4.12 -12.66 -14.83
CA ILE A 127 -4.07 -12.77 -13.36
C ILE A 127 -3.70 -11.42 -12.73
N ASN A 128 -2.68 -10.72 -13.25
CA ASN A 128 -2.29 -9.42 -12.71
C ASN A 128 -3.39 -8.37 -12.89
N THR A 129 -4.11 -8.40 -14.01
CA THR A 129 -5.23 -7.49 -14.25
C THR A 129 -6.35 -7.75 -13.25
N ALA A 130 -6.78 -9.01 -13.10
CA ALA A 130 -7.81 -9.38 -12.14
C ALA A 130 -7.39 -9.09 -10.69
N TYR A 131 -6.12 -9.32 -10.34
CA TYR A 131 -5.61 -9.00 -9.01
C TYR A 131 -5.64 -7.50 -8.71
N ASN A 132 -5.19 -6.67 -9.67
CA ASN A 132 -5.20 -5.21 -9.51
C ASN A 132 -6.62 -4.67 -9.42
N GLU A 133 -7.56 -5.23 -10.18
CA GLU A 133 -8.99 -4.91 -10.10
C GLU A 133 -9.57 -5.25 -8.72
N VAL A 134 -9.39 -6.49 -8.25
CA VAL A 134 -9.84 -6.92 -6.92
C VAL A 134 -9.20 -6.09 -5.81
N SER A 135 -7.89 -5.80 -5.91
CA SER A 135 -7.18 -4.97 -4.93
C SER A 135 -7.71 -3.53 -4.90
N SER A 136 -8.06 -2.97 -6.06
CA SER A 136 -8.70 -1.65 -6.17
C SER A 136 -10.08 -1.65 -5.51
N ASP A 137 -10.91 -2.64 -5.81
CA ASP A 137 -12.27 -2.75 -5.24
C ASP A 137 -12.26 -2.91 -3.72
N ILE A 138 -11.34 -3.73 -3.19
CA ILE A 138 -11.15 -3.88 -1.75
C ILE A 138 -10.74 -2.55 -1.12
N SER A 139 -9.82 -1.82 -1.74
CA SER A 139 -9.37 -0.51 -1.24
C SER A 139 -10.51 0.51 -1.20
N LEU A 140 -11.36 0.53 -2.24
CA LEU A 140 -12.54 1.39 -2.30
C LEU A 140 -13.58 1.00 -1.24
N ALA A 141 -13.86 -0.29 -1.09
CA ALA A 141 -14.79 -0.80 -0.09
C ALA A 141 -14.32 -0.47 1.33
N GLN A 142 -13.02 -0.64 1.61
CA GLN A 142 -12.42 -0.32 2.91
C GLN A 142 -12.48 1.19 3.21
N ALA A 143 -12.12 2.04 2.24
CA ALA A 143 -12.26 3.49 2.40
C ALA A 143 -13.72 3.92 2.66
N GLY A 144 -14.67 3.28 1.98
CA GLY A 144 -16.10 3.51 2.21
C GLY A 144 -16.57 3.06 3.60
N ALA A 145 -16.05 1.94 4.11
CA ALA A 145 -16.34 1.47 5.46
C ALA A 145 -15.75 2.41 6.52
N ASP A 146 -14.49 2.82 6.37
CA ASP A 146 -13.82 3.75 7.28
C ASP A 146 -14.55 5.10 7.34
N GLN A 147 -14.97 5.62 6.18
CA GLN A 147 -15.76 6.84 6.11
C GLN A 147 -17.09 6.70 6.87
N LYS A 148 -17.81 5.57 6.70
CA LYS A 148 -19.06 5.30 7.42
C LYS A 148 -18.85 5.19 8.93
N ILE A 149 -17.75 4.60 9.38
CA ILE A 149 -17.41 4.51 10.81
C ILE A 149 -17.18 5.90 11.39
N VAL A 150 -16.41 6.74 10.70
CA VAL A 150 -16.14 8.12 11.15
C VAL A 150 -17.44 8.95 11.16
N GLN A 151 -18.27 8.84 10.13
CA GLN A 151 -19.56 9.51 10.07
C GLN A 151 -20.50 9.06 11.19
N SER A 152 -20.56 7.74 11.46
CA SER A 152 -21.37 7.19 12.55
C SER A 152 -20.93 7.73 13.91
N ARG A 153 -19.62 7.80 14.18
CA ARG A 153 -19.09 8.37 15.43
C ARG A 153 -19.46 9.85 15.58
N ARG A 154 -19.30 10.64 14.52
CA ARG A 154 -19.66 12.07 14.53
C ARG A 154 -21.17 12.27 14.71
N ALA A 155 -22.00 11.42 14.10
CA ALA A 155 -23.45 11.48 14.27
C ALA A 155 -23.87 11.26 15.72
N VAL A 156 -23.28 10.25 16.39
CA VAL A 156 -23.52 10.00 17.82
C VAL A 156 -23.08 11.21 18.65
N GLU A 157 -21.90 11.78 18.40
CA GLU A 157 -21.42 12.95 19.12
C GLU A 157 -22.37 14.16 18.97
N ILE A 158 -22.81 14.47 17.76
CA ILE A 158 -23.77 15.54 17.49
C ILE A 158 -25.08 15.31 18.25
N GLU A 159 -25.59 14.08 18.23
CA GLU A 159 -26.86 13.77 18.89
C GLU A 159 -26.73 13.86 20.41
N THR A 160 -25.61 13.42 20.99
CA THR A 160 -25.34 13.59 22.42
C THR A 160 -25.23 15.07 22.82
N LEU A 161 -24.59 15.90 21.99
CA LEU A 161 -24.48 17.34 22.24
C LEU A 161 -25.84 18.04 22.13
N LYS A 162 -26.67 17.66 21.16
CA LYS A 162 -28.05 18.17 21.05
C LYS A 162 -28.88 17.82 22.27
N ALA A 163 -28.83 16.57 22.73
CA ALA A 163 -29.55 16.15 23.92
C ALA A 163 -29.11 16.93 25.16
N GLN A 164 -27.81 17.22 25.31
CA GLN A 164 -27.31 18.07 26.39
C GLN A 164 -27.79 19.52 26.27
N ALA A 165 -27.76 20.08 25.06
CA ALA A 165 -28.21 21.45 24.78
C ALA A 165 -29.72 21.64 25.01
N GLU A 166 -30.54 20.61 24.82
CA GLU A 166 -31.98 20.66 25.12
C GLU A 166 -32.26 20.63 26.63
N VAL A 167 -31.43 19.91 27.40
CA VAL A 167 -31.60 19.75 28.84
C VAL A 167 -31.07 20.97 29.62
N GLU A 168 -30.04 21.65 29.11
CA GLU A 168 -29.38 22.76 29.79
C GLU A 168 -30.33 23.94 30.14
N PRO A 169 -31.21 24.43 29.23
CA PRO A 169 -32.19 25.46 29.56
C PRO A 169 -33.18 25.02 30.64
N LEU A 170 -33.57 23.74 30.64
CA LEU A 170 -34.51 23.20 31.63
C LEU A 170 -33.87 23.17 33.02
N LYS A 171 -32.59 22.78 33.10
CA LYS A 171 -31.82 22.83 34.36
C LYS A 171 -31.64 24.26 34.85
N ALA A 172 -31.22 25.17 33.97
CA ALA A 172 -31.06 26.58 34.32
C ALA A 172 -32.37 27.21 34.83
N LEU A 173 -33.51 26.89 34.21
CA LEU A 173 -34.82 27.33 34.68
C LEU A 173 -35.18 26.72 36.04
N ALA A 174 -34.93 25.41 36.23
CA ALA A 174 -35.17 24.74 37.50
C ALA A 174 -34.35 25.36 38.65
N ASP A 175 -33.08 25.68 38.39
CA ASP A 175 -32.19 26.34 39.35
C ASP A 175 -32.69 27.74 39.72
N GLN A 176 -33.10 28.54 38.72
CA GLN A 176 -33.71 29.86 38.94
C GLN A 176 -34.99 29.76 39.79
N LEU A 177 -35.86 28.80 39.50
CA LEU A 177 -37.07 28.56 40.29
C LEU A 177 -36.72 28.11 41.73
N HIS A 178 -35.66 27.33 41.90
CA HIS A 178 -35.20 26.90 43.22
C HIS A 178 -34.64 28.06 44.05
N GLU A 179 -33.86 28.96 43.45
CA GLU A 179 -33.39 30.19 44.10
C GLU A 179 -34.55 31.10 44.51
N LEU A 180 -35.51 31.32 43.60
CA LEU A 180 -36.71 32.11 43.90
C LEU A 180 -37.52 31.51 45.06
N ARG A 181 -37.61 30.17 45.13
CA ARG A 181 -38.28 29.48 46.25
C ARG A 181 -37.55 29.69 47.58
N LYS A 182 -36.21 29.68 47.59
CA LYS A 182 -35.41 29.94 48.80
C LYS A 182 -35.63 31.37 49.34
N ASN A 183 -35.84 32.33 48.45
CA ASN A 183 -36.01 33.75 48.80
C ASN A 183 -37.41 34.12 49.35
N GLY A 184 -38.31 33.14 49.54
CA GLY A 184 -39.60 33.31 50.22
C GLY A 184 -40.82 33.35 49.29
N LYS A 185 -42.03 33.28 49.86
CA LYS A 185 -43.29 33.09 49.11
C LYS A 185 -43.65 34.27 48.18
N ASP A 186 -43.24 35.49 48.50
CA ASP A 186 -43.53 36.70 47.71
C ASP A 186 -42.50 36.99 46.60
N ALA A 187 -41.34 36.33 46.62
CA ALA A 187 -40.25 36.58 45.68
C ALA A 187 -40.66 36.30 44.21
N LEU A 188 -41.52 35.29 44.00
CA LEU A 188 -42.03 34.94 42.68
C LEU A 188 -42.96 36.02 42.10
N ALA A 189 -43.86 36.57 42.93
CA ALA A 189 -44.78 37.63 42.51
C ALA A 189 -44.04 38.92 42.17
N ALA A 190 -43.02 39.27 42.96
CA ALA A 190 -42.14 40.40 42.69
C ALA A 190 -41.32 40.21 41.40
N TYR A 191 -40.78 39.01 41.15
CA TYR A 191 -40.07 38.70 39.91
C TYR A 191 -40.97 38.85 38.67
N LEU A 192 -42.18 38.27 38.69
CA LEU A 192 -43.15 38.39 37.59
C LEU A 192 -43.54 39.84 37.32
N ARG A 193 -43.71 40.65 38.37
CA ARG A 193 -43.98 42.09 38.24
C ARG A 193 -42.83 42.82 37.54
N ASN A 194 -41.58 42.56 37.94
CA ASN A 194 -40.41 43.20 37.36
C ASN A 194 -40.18 42.79 35.90
N VAL A 195 -40.39 41.51 35.57
CA VAL A 195 -40.31 41.00 34.19
C VAL A 195 -41.41 41.62 33.32
N ARG A 196 -42.65 41.70 33.81
CA ARG A 196 -43.75 42.39 33.11
C ARG A 196 -43.43 43.85 32.83
N LEU A 197 -42.95 44.59 33.84
CA LEU A 197 -42.56 45.99 33.66
C LEU A 197 -41.47 46.16 32.58
N LYS A 198 -40.49 45.26 32.55
CA LYS A 198 -39.42 45.27 31.54
C LYS A 198 -39.96 44.93 30.12
N LEU A 199 -40.84 43.94 30.00
CA LEU A 199 -41.53 43.62 28.74
C LEU A 199 -42.40 44.79 28.25
N PHE A 200 -43.16 45.41 29.15
CA PHE A 200 -43.97 46.58 28.83
C PHE A 200 -43.12 47.78 28.40
N SER A 201 -41.91 47.95 28.94
CA SER A 201 -40.99 49.01 28.50
C SER A 201 -40.44 48.81 27.08
N GLN A 202 -40.39 47.56 26.59
CA GLN A 202 -39.89 47.21 25.26
C GLN A 202 -41.00 47.04 24.22
N ALA A 203 -42.25 46.83 24.65
CA ALA A 203 -43.38 46.62 23.76
C ALA A 203 -43.94 47.95 23.20
N LYS A 204 -44.05 48.05 21.87
CA LYS A 204 -44.65 49.22 21.18
C LYS A 204 -46.18 49.24 21.14
N ARG A 205 -46.83 48.08 21.34
CA ARG A 205 -48.29 47.93 21.38
C ARG A 205 -48.63 46.83 22.37
N VAL A 206 -49.65 47.07 23.18
CA VAL A 206 -50.19 46.12 24.16
C VAL A 206 -51.64 45.86 23.80
N ILE A 207 -52.01 44.59 23.65
CA ILE A 207 -53.38 44.15 23.44
C ILE A 207 -53.82 43.51 24.75
N LEU A 208 -54.84 44.08 25.39
CA LEU A 208 -55.44 43.58 26.62
C LEU A 208 -56.80 42.99 26.27
N GLU A 209 -57.00 41.70 26.58
CA GLU A 209 -58.34 41.12 26.62
C GLU A 209 -59.07 41.66 27.85
N VAL A 210 -60.27 42.20 27.64
CA VAL A 210 -61.13 42.71 28.70
C VAL A 210 -61.76 41.50 29.41
N PRO A 211 -61.69 41.40 30.75
CA PRO A 211 -62.39 40.35 31.46
C PRO A 211 -63.90 40.57 31.29
N HIS A 212 -64.61 39.54 30.82
CA HIS A 212 -66.06 39.51 30.88
C HIS A 212 -66.48 39.30 32.34
N ASP A 213 -67.24 40.27 32.88
CA ASP A 213 -68.00 40.15 34.13
C ASP A 213 -69.03 39.01 34.07
#